data_AF-A0A7K5A697-F1
#
_entry.id   AF-A0A7K5A697-F1
#
_cell.length_a   1.000
_cell.length_b   1.000
_cell.length_c   1.000
_cell.angle_alpha   90.00
_cell.angle_beta   90.00
_cell.angle_gamma   90.00
#
_symmetry.space_group_name_H-M   'P 1'
#
loop_
_entity.id
_entity.type
_entity.pdbx_description
1 polymer ?
#
loop_
_entity_poly.entity_id
_entity_poly.type
_entity_poly.pdbx_seq_one_letter_code
_entity_poly.pdbx_strand_id
1 'polypeptide(L)' 'MSIPSACSTLRLPAGFQALLEGLALEVLRAQPTDVVAFAAQHFQALLEQREGECPPAW' A
#
# COMPACT_ATOMS: atom_id res chain seq x y z
N MET A 1 28.58 0.78 24.25
CA MET A 1 28.11 -0.61 24.16
C MET A 1 26.59 -0.54 24.24
N SER A 2 25.86 -0.64 23.12
CA SER A 2 24.41 -0.40 23.09
C SER A 2 23.67 -1.66 22.67
N ILE A 3 22.58 -1.92 23.39
CA ILE A 3 21.82 -3.16 23.52
C ILE A 3 21.38 -3.75 22.16
N PRO A 4 21.46 -5.09 21.94
CA PRO A 4 20.80 -5.73 20.82
C PRO A 4 19.29 -5.75 21.06
N SER A 5 18.53 -4.91 20.36
CA SER A 5 17.07 -4.96 20.34
C SER A 5 16.61 -6.23 19.61
N ALA A 6 16.05 -7.14 20.41
CA ALA A 6 15.28 -8.34 20.09
C ALA A 6 14.95 -8.62 18.60
N CYS A 7 15.37 -9.81 18.14
CA CYS A 7 14.78 -10.62 17.06
C CYS A 7 14.37 -9.88 15.77
N SER A 8 15.36 -9.54 14.93
CA SER A 8 15.12 -9.03 13.57
C SER A 8 14.57 -10.13 12.64
N THR A 9 13.24 -10.26 12.54
CA THR A 9 12.56 -11.03 11.47
C THR A 9 11.42 -10.26 10.80
N LEU A 10 11.11 -9.05 11.26
CA LEU A 10 10.19 -8.16 10.55
C LEU A 10 10.93 -7.48 9.39
N ARG A 11 11.03 -8.18 8.26
CA ARG A 11 11.46 -7.57 7.00
C ARG A 11 10.25 -7.00 6.27
N LEU A 12 10.41 -5.79 5.75
CA LEU A 12 9.42 -5.17 4.90
C LEU A 12 9.24 -6.01 3.63
N PRO A 13 8.00 -6.40 3.27
CA PRO A 13 7.76 -7.08 2.01
C PRO A 13 8.22 -6.24 0.83
N ALA A 14 8.75 -6.90 -0.21
CA ALA A 14 9.13 -6.21 -1.44
C ALA A 14 7.90 -5.51 -2.03
N GLY A 15 8.07 -4.24 -2.45
CA GLY A 15 6.99 -3.43 -3.02
C GLY A 15 6.07 -2.74 -2.00
N PHE A 16 6.19 -3.01 -0.70
CA PHE A 16 5.36 -2.35 0.31
C PHE A 16 5.65 -0.84 0.41
N GLN A 17 6.91 -0.43 0.28
CA GLN A 17 7.28 0.98 0.24
C GLN A 17 6.63 1.69 -0.95
N ALA A 18 6.72 1.11 -2.15
CA ALA A 18 6.13 1.69 -3.36
C ALA A 18 4.59 1.81 -3.24
N LEU A 19 3.94 0.85 -2.57
CA LEU A 19 2.51 0.89 -2.29
C LEU A 19 2.13 2.06 -1.38
N LEU A 20 2.91 2.32 -0.32
CA LEU A 20 2.68 3.46 0.58
C LEU A 20 2.99 4.80 -0.11
N GLU A 21 4.05 4.86 -0.93
CA GLU A 21 4.39 6.05 -1.70
C GLU A 21 3.28 6.42 -2.70
N GLY A 22 2.68 5.42 -3.38
CA GLY A 22 1.53 5.63 -4.25
C GLY A 22 0.32 6.21 -3.52
N LEU A 23 -0.05 5.63 -2.38
CA LEU A 23 -1.13 6.17 -1.55
C LEU A 23 -0.83 7.60 -1.09
N ALA A 24 0.40 7.87 -0.62
CA ALA A 24 0.78 9.17 -0.10
C ALA A 24 0.69 10.26 -1.17
N LEU A 25 1.15 9.98 -2.40
CA LEU A 25 1.03 10.90 -3.51
C LEU A 25 -0.43 11.22 -3.84
N GLU A 26 -1.31 10.21 -3.78
CA GLU A 26 -2.71 10.38 -4.12
C GLU A 26 -3.50 11.13 -3.03
N VAL A 27 -3.13 10.96 -1.76
CA VAL A 27 -3.62 11.80 -0.66
C VAL A 27 -3.17 13.26 -0.84
N LEU A 28 -1.91 13.49 -1.22
CA LEU A 28 -1.39 14.85 -1.45
C LEU A 28 -2.10 15.55 -2.61
N ARG A 29 -2.48 14.80 -3.66
CA ARG A 29 -3.23 15.31 -4.81
C ARG A 29 -4.68 15.61 -4.49
N ALA A 30 -5.37 14.69 -3.81
CA ALA A 30 -6.80 14.82 -3.55
C ALA A 30 -7.13 15.72 -2.33
N GLN A 31 -6.16 15.97 -1.43
CA GLN A 31 -6.36 16.68 -0.16
C GLN A 31 -7.66 16.26 0.57
N PRO A 32 -7.90 14.95 0.79
CA PRO A 32 -9.13 14.47 1.38
C PRO A 32 -9.23 14.87 2.86
N THR A 33 -10.44 15.16 3.33
CA THR A 33 -10.71 15.42 4.75
C THR A 33 -10.57 14.15 5.60
N ASP A 34 -10.95 13.00 5.04
CA ASP A 34 -10.81 11.69 5.68
C ASP A 34 -9.81 10.81 4.91
N VAL A 35 -8.59 10.76 5.43
CA VAL A 35 -7.48 10.02 4.80
C VAL A 35 -7.70 8.51 4.90
N VAL A 36 -8.34 8.02 5.96
CA VAL A 36 -8.52 6.58 6.18
C VAL A 36 -9.57 6.04 5.22
N ALA A 37 -10.70 6.73 5.08
CA ALA A 37 -11.73 6.39 4.12
C ALA A 37 -11.18 6.44 2.68
N PHE A 38 -10.43 7.48 2.34
CA PHE A 38 -9.80 7.61 1.02
C PHE A 38 -8.83 6.46 0.74
N ALA A 39 -7.99 6.08 1.71
CA ALA A 39 -7.06 4.98 1.55
C ALA A 39 -7.77 3.63 1.32
N ALA A 40 -8.86 3.36 2.05
CA ALA A 40 -9.66 2.15 1.85
C ALA A 40 -10.23 2.10 0.43
N GLN A 41 -10.81 3.21 -0.06
CA GLN A 41 -11.33 3.29 -1.42
C GLN A 41 -10.23 3.15 -2.48
N HIS A 42 -9.07 3.77 -2.26
CA HIS A 42 -7.92 3.67 -3.17
C HIS A 42 -7.43 2.22 -3.30
N PHE A 43 -7.28 1.50 -2.17
CA PHE A 43 -6.86 0.10 -2.21
C PHE A 43 -7.93 -0.81 -2.80
N GLN A 44 -9.22 -0.53 -2.57
CA GLN A 44 -10.30 -1.26 -3.22
C GLN A 44 -10.24 -1.10 -4.74
N ALA A 45 -10.08 0.12 -5.25
CA ALA A 45 -9.94 0.38 -6.68
C ALA A 45 -8.71 -0.33 -7.29
N LEU A 46 -7.60 -0.43 -6.55
CA LEU A 46 -6.41 -1.16 -6.99
C LEU A 46 -6.62 -2.69 -7.02
N LEU A 47 -7.44 -3.24 -6.12
CA LEU A 47 -7.82 -4.65 -6.14
C LEU A 47 -8.74 -4.94 -7.32
N GLU A 48 -9.76 -4.11 -7.53
CA GLU A 48 -10.69 -4.23 -8.66
C GLU A 48 -9.96 -4.15 -10.01
N GLN A 49 -8.94 -3.31 -10.14
CA GLN A 49 -8.09 -3.27 -11.33
C GLN A 49 -7.33 -4.59 -11.56
N ARG A 50 -6.78 -5.19 -10.49
CA ARG A 50 -6.08 -6.47 -10.57
C ARG A 50 -7.03 -7.64 -10.90
N GLU A 51 -8.23 -7.61 -10.34
CA GLU A 51 -9.25 -8.65 -10.56
C GLU A 51 -9.94 -8.48 -11.93
N GLY A 52 -10.08 -7.24 -12.41
CA GLY A 52 -10.58 -6.91 -13.74
C GLY A 52 -9.59 -7.19 -14.87
N GLU A 53 -8.29 -7.10 -14.60
CA GLU A 53 -7.20 -7.57 -15.46
C GLU A 53 -6.90 -9.06 -15.25
N CYS A 54 -7.93 -9.89 -15.17
CA CYS A 54 -7.78 -11.31 -15.43
C CYS A 54 -7.72 -11.51 -16.96
N PRO A 55 -6.53 -11.69 -17.59
CA PRO A 55 -6.49 -12.14 -18.97
C PRO A 55 -7.12 -13.54 -19.07
N PRO A 56 -7.80 -13.86 -20.19
CA PRO A 56 -8.42 -15.16 -20.38
C PRO A 56 -7.38 -16.28 -20.24
N ALA A 57 -7.82 -17.35 -19.57
CA ALA A 57 -7.08 -18.55 -19.28
C ALA A 57 -6.29 -19.08 -20.49
N TRP A 58 -4.99 -19.25 -20.30
CA TRP A 58 -4.21 -20.34 -20.85
C TRP A 58 -3.07 -20.68 -19.88
#